data_AF-A0A6M3LQA1-F1
#
_entry.id   AF-A0A6M3LQA1-F1
#
_cell.length_a   1.000
_cell.length_b   1.000
_cell.length_c   1.000
_cell.angle_alpha   90.00
_cell.angle_beta   90.00
_cell.angle_gamma   90.00
#
_symmetry.space_group_name_H-M   'P 1'
#
loop_
_entity.id
_entity.type
_entity.pdbx_description
1 polymer ?
#
loop_
_entity_poly.entity_id
_entity_poly.type
_entity_poly.pdbx_seq_one_letter_code
_entity_poly.pdbx_strand_id
1 'polypeptide(L)'
;NGATQYPQYDVAKNSCTVHGAMGAYSDLTGYKFSVDERKEIWQEALNRGADPSVGWYINSAVDLVREWVNKNCPVQVNYYRVMLGSFEHGAVMRLGYSVIGGYRGNKTYNLDRDDGVLDSTEFINTTYGHCLRWNYSKGDEYDRVVDNYPYRNTNLYLLPTANWQELVKNNVFFKFGYIYLIKNA
;
A
#
# COMPACT_ATOMS: atom_id res chain seq x y z
N ASN A 1 -0.47 -18.59 0.73
CA ASN A 1 -1.10 -17.25 0.95
C ASN A 1 -0.22 -16.17 0.34
N GLY A 2 -0.36 -15.95 -0.96
CA GLY A 2 0.34 -14.88 -1.68
C GLY A 2 -0.43 -13.57 -1.55
N ALA A 3 0.28 -12.45 -1.35
CA ALA A 3 -0.33 -11.13 -1.35
C ALA A 3 -0.85 -10.79 -2.75
N THR A 4 -2.04 -10.22 -2.86
CA THR A 4 -2.62 -9.83 -4.16
C THR A 4 -1.85 -8.66 -4.76
N GLN A 5 -1.13 -8.87 -5.86
CA GLN A 5 -0.46 -7.81 -6.59
C GLN A 5 -1.29 -7.39 -7.80
N TYR A 6 -1.46 -6.08 -7.98
CA TYR A 6 -2.09 -5.52 -9.17
C TYR A 6 -1.03 -4.73 -9.95
N PRO A 7 -0.60 -5.20 -11.12
CA PRO A 7 0.36 -4.48 -11.95
C PRO A 7 -0.19 -3.11 -12.35
N GLN A 8 0.38 -2.02 -11.82
CA GLN A 8 -0.18 -0.68 -12.05
C GLN A 8 -0.10 -0.25 -13.52
N TYR A 9 0.87 -0.78 -14.28
CA TYR A 9 1.04 -0.48 -15.70
C TYR A 9 -0.04 -1.08 -16.61
N ASP A 10 -0.86 -2.01 -16.11
CA ASP A 10 -2.06 -2.46 -16.84
C ASP A 10 -3.11 -1.34 -16.97
N VAL A 11 -2.99 -0.30 -16.12
CA VAL A 11 -3.94 0.79 -15.98
C VAL A 11 -3.29 2.13 -16.28
N ALA A 12 -2.31 2.55 -15.47
CA ALA A 12 -1.56 3.79 -15.65
C ALA A 12 -0.28 3.83 -14.79
N LYS A 13 0.76 4.48 -15.31
CA LYS A 13 2.08 4.61 -14.65
C LYS A 13 2.01 5.14 -13.22
N ASN A 14 1.09 6.07 -12.91
CA ASN A 14 1.02 6.72 -11.60
C ASN A 14 -0.26 6.36 -10.81
N SER A 15 -0.82 5.18 -11.04
CA SER A 15 -2.04 4.70 -10.38
C SER A 15 -1.76 3.92 -9.07
N CYS A 16 -0.56 4.04 -8.49
CA CYS A 16 -0.13 3.23 -7.33
C CYS A 16 -1.03 3.37 -6.09
N THR A 17 -1.65 4.54 -5.88
CA THR A 17 -2.55 4.79 -4.75
C THR A 17 -3.82 3.97 -4.81
N VAL A 18 -4.49 3.93 -5.96
CA VAL A 18 -5.69 3.09 -6.13
C VAL A 18 -5.33 1.60 -6.10
N HIS A 19 -4.17 1.21 -6.62
CA HIS A 19 -3.71 -0.18 -6.60
C HIS A 19 -3.35 -0.67 -5.18
N GLY A 20 -2.71 0.18 -4.38
CA GLY A 20 -2.45 -0.10 -2.97
C GLY A 20 -3.75 -0.31 -2.18
N ALA A 21 -4.74 0.57 -2.40
CA ALA A 21 -6.06 0.46 -1.78
C ALA A 21 -6.81 -0.81 -2.23
N MET A 22 -6.93 -1.06 -3.53
CA MET A 22 -7.54 -2.29 -4.06
C MET A 22 -6.87 -3.55 -3.52
N GLY A 23 -5.54 -3.56 -3.46
CA GLY A 23 -4.78 -4.69 -2.91
C GLY A 23 -5.09 -4.99 -1.45
N ALA A 24 -5.28 -3.96 -0.61
CA ALA A 24 -5.67 -4.15 0.78
C ALA A 24 -7.11 -4.68 0.94
N TYR A 25 -8.05 -4.21 0.11
CA TYR A 25 -9.41 -4.77 0.08
C TYR A 25 -9.39 -6.26 -0.34
N SER A 26 -8.61 -6.58 -1.37
CA SER A 26 -8.45 -7.96 -1.84
C SER A 26 -7.82 -8.88 -0.81
N ASP A 27 -6.85 -8.39 -0.04
CA ASP A 27 -6.27 -9.15 1.06
C ASP A 27 -7.27 -9.41 2.20
N LEU A 28 -8.12 -8.43 2.50
CA LEU A 28 -9.15 -8.55 3.55
C LEU A 28 -10.29 -9.51 3.16
N THR A 29 -10.72 -9.50 1.90
CA THR A 29 -11.98 -10.11 1.45
C THR A 29 -11.81 -11.29 0.51
N GLY A 30 -10.62 -11.45 -0.06
CA GLY A 30 -10.38 -12.39 -1.17
C GLY A 30 -10.86 -11.91 -2.54
N TYR A 31 -11.56 -10.77 -2.62
CA TYR A 31 -12.05 -10.21 -3.90
C TYR A 31 -10.90 -9.92 -4.86
N LYS A 32 -11.06 -10.21 -6.15
CA LYS A 32 -10.05 -9.96 -7.19
C LYS A 32 -10.61 -8.97 -8.22
N PHE A 33 -10.01 -7.79 -8.28
CA PHE A 33 -10.36 -6.78 -9.27
C PHE A 33 -9.86 -7.21 -10.65
N SER A 34 -10.76 -7.21 -11.63
CA SER A 34 -10.45 -7.35 -13.05
C SER A 34 -9.68 -6.13 -13.58
N VAL A 35 -9.08 -6.23 -14.76
CA VAL A 35 -8.42 -5.08 -15.42
C VAL A 35 -9.42 -3.94 -15.65
N ASP A 36 -10.66 -4.25 -16.03
CA ASP A 36 -11.67 -3.25 -16.38
C ASP A 36 -12.15 -2.48 -15.15
N GLU A 37 -12.40 -3.16 -14.03
CA GLU A 37 -12.72 -2.49 -12.76
C GLU A 37 -11.57 -1.60 -12.28
N ARG A 38 -10.31 -2.06 -12.43
CA ARG A 38 -9.14 -1.24 -12.07
C ARG A 38 -9.07 0.03 -12.93
N LYS A 39 -9.38 -0.07 -14.23
CA LYS A 39 -9.43 1.08 -15.15
C LYS A 39 -10.59 2.01 -14.82
N GLU A 40 -11.76 1.49 -14.47
CA GLU A 40 -12.92 2.26 -14.05
C GLU A 40 -12.62 3.08 -12.79
N ILE A 41 -12.07 2.43 -11.76
CA ILE A 41 -11.69 3.11 -10.50
C ILE A 41 -10.64 4.19 -10.76
N TRP A 42 -9.65 3.92 -11.62
CA TRP A 42 -8.66 4.93 -11.99
C TRP A 42 -9.27 6.10 -12.75
N GLN A 43 -10.19 5.84 -13.69
CA GLN A 43 -10.88 6.90 -14.41
C GLN A 43 -11.70 7.79 -13.46
N GLU A 44 -12.37 7.19 -12.48
CA GLU A 44 -13.09 7.95 -11.46
C GLU A 44 -12.13 8.75 -10.56
N ALA A 45 -10.94 8.23 -10.25
CA ALA A 45 -9.91 8.99 -9.55
C ALA A 45 -9.50 10.24 -10.35
N LEU A 46 -9.29 10.11 -11.67
CA LEU A 46 -8.99 11.25 -12.55
C LEU A 46 -10.11 12.30 -12.53
N ASN A 47 -11.37 11.86 -12.59
CA ASN A 47 -12.53 12.75 -12.49
C ASN A 47 -12.58 13.52 -11.16
N ARG A 48 -11.99 12.94 -10.09
CA ARG A 48 -11.89 13.54 -8.74
C ARG A 48 -10.58 14.30 -8.50
N GLY A 49 -9.80 14.55 -9.56
CA GLY A 49 -8.59 15.36 -9.50
C GLY A 49 -7.31 14.59 -9.22
N ALA A 50 -7.28 13.26 -9.42
CA ALA A 50 -6.01 12.56 -9.57
C ALA A 50 -5.29 13.06 -10.82
N ASP A 51 -3.96 13.14 -10.75
CA ASP A 51 -3.14 13.60 -11.86
C ASP A 51 -2.42 12.40 -12.50
N PRO A 52 -2.55 12.17 -13.81
CA PRO A 52 -1.91 11.04 -14.47
C PRO A 52 -0.37 11.12 -14.49
N SER A 53 0.21 12.29 -14.28
CA SER A 53 1.66 12.55 -14.26
C SER A 53 2.31 12.35 -12.89
N VAL A 54 1.57 12.53 -11.79
CA VAL A 54 2.11 12.41 -10.41
C VAL A 54 1.38 11.43 -9.51
N GLY A 55 0.13 11.08 -9.82
CA GLY A 55 -0.72 10.21 -9.01
C GLY A 55 -1.74 10.97 -8.18
N TRP A 56 -2.06 10.45 -6.99
CA TRP A 56 -3.09 11.02 -6.13
C TRP A 56 -2.72 10.94 -4.66
N TYR A 57 -3.57 11.47 -3.78
CA TYR A 57 -3.40 11.30 -2.34
C TYR A 57 -3.91 9.92 -1.89
N ILE A 58 -3.17 9.27 -0.99
CA ILE A 58 -3.48 7.92 -0.50
C ILE A 58 -4.87 7.89 0.16
N ASN A 59 -5.20 8.86 1.00
CA ASN A 59 -6.49 8.93 1.67
C ASN A 59 -7.66 9.06 0.68
N SER A 60 -7.50 9.86 -0.38
CA SER A 60 -8.52 10.02 -1.41
C SER A 60 -8.73 8.73 -2.20
N ALA A 61 -7.65 8.01 -2.51
CA ALA A 61 -7.73 6.69 -3.15
C ALA A 61 -8.40 5.64 -2.26
N VAL A 62 -8.06 5.62 -0.96
CA VAL A 62 -8.67 4.73 0.04
C VAL A 62 -10.17 4.97 0.14
N ASP A 63 -10.59 6.24 0.17
CA ASP A 63 -12.00 6.59 0.24
C ASP A 63 -12.75 6.26 -1.05
N LEU A 64 -12.17 6.58 -2.22
CA LEU A 64 -12.76 6.20 -3.51
C LEU A 64 -12.97 4.67 -3.62
N VAL A 65 -11.95 3.88 -3.29
CA VAL A 65 -12.06 2.42 -3.35
C VAL A 65 -13.10 1.93 -2.34
N ARG A 66 -13.17 2.51 -1.13
CA ARG A 66 -14.25 2.22 -0.15
C ARG A 66 -15.63 2.45 -0.75
N GLU A 67 -15.85 3.59 -1.41
CA GLU A 67 -17.13 3.91 -2.03
C GLU A 67 -17.49 2.93 -3.14
N TRP A 68 -16.52 2.65 -4.01
CA TRP A 68 -16.70 1.76 -5.14
C TRP A 68 -17.04 0.33 -4.67
N VAL A 69 -16.28 -0.24 -3.72
CA VAL A 69 -16.54 -1.60 -3.23
C VAL A 69 -17.84 -1.69 -2.43
N ASN A 70 -18.22 -0.64 -1.69
CA ASN A 70 -19.49 -0.64 -0.96
C ASN A 70 -20.71 -0.62 -1.89
N LYS A 71 -20.55 -0.11 -3.11
CA LYS A 71 -21.58 -0.08 -4.14
C LYS A 71 -21.62 -1.37 -4.96
N ASN A 72 -20.46 -1.95 -5.26
CA ASN A 72 -20.32 -2.99 -6.28
C ASN A 72 -19.95 -4.38 -5.74
N CYS A 73 -19.51 -4.49 -4.48
CA CYS A 73 -19.05 -5.75 -3.89
C CYS A 73 -19.96 -6.20 -2.73
N PRO A 74 -20.01 -7.52 -2.44
CA PRO A 74 -20.85 -8.06 -1.37
C PRO A 74 -20.35 -7.70 0.04
N VAL A 75 -19.04 -7.50 0.22
CA VAL A 75 -18.46 -7.16 1.52
C VAL A 75 -18.21 -5.66 1.58
N GLN A 76 -18.98 -4.98 2.42
CA GLN A 76 -18.84 -3.57 2.67
C GLN A 76 -17.77 -3.28 3.73
N VAL A 77 -17.07 -2.17 3.58
CA VAL A 77 -15.96 -1.75 4.44
C VAL A 77 -16.04 -0.27 4.84
N ASN A 78 -15.49 0.03 6.01
CA ASN A 78 -15.00 1.34 6.42
C ASN A 78 -13.47 1.36 6.31
N TYR A 79 -12.85 2.54 6.43
CA TYR A 79 -11.40 2.63 6.61
C TYR A 79 -11.05 3.27 7.95
N TYR A 80 -9.88 2.95 8.46
CA TYR A 80 -9.31 3.52 9.66
C TYR A 80 -7.88 3.99 9.38
N ARG A 81 -7.49 5.15 9.94
CA ARG A 81 -6.15 5.71 9.79
C ARG A 81 -5.27 5.27 10.95
N VAL A 82 -4.13 4.67 10.63
CA VAL A 82 -3.16 4.13 11.60
C VAL A 82 -1.89 4.98 11.57
N MET A 83 -1.28 5.21 12.74
CA MET A 83 0.04 5.85 12.83
C MET A 83 1.14 4.81 12.58
N LEU A 84 1.90 4.95 11.49
CA LEU A 84 2.94 3.98 11.12
C LEU A 84 4.06 3.96 12.18
N GLY A 85 4.58 2.76 12.45
CA GLY A 85 5.61 2.51 13.47
C GLY A 85 5.14 2.60 14.93
N SER A 86 3.86 2.83 15.18
CA SER A 86 3.27 2.78 16.52
C SER A 86 2.98 1.34 17.00
N PHE A 87 2.65 1.19 18.29
CA PHE A 87 2.14 -0.08 18.83
C PHE A 87 0.85 -0.51 18.13
N GLU A 88 -0.05 0.44 17.84
CA GLU A 88 -1.29 0.21 17.11
C GLU A 88 -1.01 -0.36 15.71
N HIS A 89 -0.02 0.21 15.01
CA HIS A 89 0.41 -0.29 13.72
C HIS A 89 0.84 -1.76 13.78
N GLY A 90 1.69 -2.11 14.73
CA GLY A 90 2.08 -3.52 14.94
C GLY A 90 0.90 -4.43 15.31
N ALA A 91 -0.07 -3.91 16.08
CA ALA A 91 -1.25 -4.68 16.47
C ALA A 91 -2.17 -4.99 15.28
N VAL A 92 -2.46 -4.01 14.42
CA VAL A 92 -3.33 -4.25 13.25
C VAL A 92 -2.66 -5.18 12.22
N MET A 93 -1.34 -5.06 12.03
CA MET A 93 -0.59 -5.96 11.15
C MET A 93 -0.70 -7.41 11.64
N ARG A 94 -0.47 -7.66 12.93
CA ARG A 94 -0.60 -9.00 13.55
C ARG A 94 -2.01 -9.58 13.51
N LEU A 95 -3.04 -8.73 13.45
CA LEU A 95 -4.43 -9.16 13.22
C LEU A 95 -4.70 -9.56 11.75
N GLY A 96 -3.71 -9.42 10.87
CA GLY A 96 -3.80 -9.79 9.45
C GLY A 96 -4.31 -8.67 8.56
N TYR A 97 -4.44 -7.44 9.05
CA TYR A 97 -4.81 -6.31 8.21
C TYR A 97 -3.65 -5.89 7.31
N SER A 98 -3.99 -5.55 6.06
CA SER A 98 -3.05 -4.92 5.14
C SER A 98 -3.09 -3.40 5.31
N VAL A 99 -1.95 -2.81 5.68
CA VAL A 99 -1.81 -1.37 5.89
C VAL A 99 -1.37 -0.71 4.59
N ILE A 100 -2.16 0.25 4.10
CA ILE A 100 -1.93 1.03 2.90
C ILE A 100 -1.17 2.30 3.30
N GLY A 101 -0.06 2.60 2.65
CA GLY A 101 0.67 3.84 2.92
C GLY A 101 1.69 4.12 1.83
N GLY A 102 2.72 4.89 2.15
CA GLY A 102 3.70 5.27 1.15
C GLY A 102 5.06 5.57 1.73
N TYR A 103 6.02 5.65 0.81
CA TYR A 103 7.41 5.94 1.11
C TYR A 103 7.97 7.03 0.20
N ARG A 104 9.07 7.60 0.68
CA ARG A 104 9.93 8.55 0.00
C ARG A 104 11.15 7.80 -0.53
N GLY A 105 11.16 7.54 -1.83
CA GLY A 105 12.18 6.72 -2.46
C GLY A 105 13.29 7.53 -3.13
N ASN A 106 14.43 6.86 -3.33
CA ASN A 106 15.56 7.33 -4.14
C ASN A 106 16.31 6.11 -4.72
N LYS A 107 17.51 6.33 -5.28
CA LYS A 107 18.36 5.25 -5.80
C LYS A 107 18.85 4.29 -4.70
N THR A 108 19.25 4.81 -3.54
CA THR A 108 19.77 4.00 -2.42
C THR A 108 18.69 3.10 -1.83
N TYR A 109 17.48 3.61 -1.61
CA TYR A 109 16.31 2.82 -1.21
C TYR A 109 16.04 1.68 -2.17
N ASN A 110 16.14 1.96 -3.47
CA ASN A 110 15.95 0.94 -4.50
C ASN A 110 17.01 -0.17 -4.41
N LEU A 111 18.28 0.19 -4.24
CA LEU A 111 19.37 -0.78 -4.13
C LEU A 111 19.25 -1.63 -2.86
N ASP A 112 18.88 -1.02 -1.74
CA ASP A 112 18.71 -1.70 -0.45
C ASP A 112 17.67 -2.82 -0.58
N ARG A 113 16.47 -2.52 -1.08
CA ARG A 113 15.41 -3.53 -1.24
C ARG A 113 15.62 -4.54 -2.37
N ASP A 114 16.59 -4.36 -3.26
CA ASP A 114 16.74 -5.20 -4.47
C ASP A 114 17.25 -6.62 -4.12
N ASP A 115 17.81 -6.83 -2.91
CA ASP A 115 18.16 -8.15 -2.38
C ASP A 115 16.97 -8.87 -1.69
N GLY A 116 15.83 -8.19 -1.57
CA GLY A 116 14.60 -8.69 -0.98
C GLY A 116 14.37 -8.28 0.47
N VAL A 117 15.25 -7.48 1.08
CA VAL A 117 15.09 -6.94 2.44
C VAL A 117 15.40 -5.45 2.47
N LEU A 118 14.61 -4.65 3.20
CA LEU A 118 14.91 -3.23 3.46
C LEU A 118 15.61 -3.08 4.82
N ASP A 119 16.93 -3.19 4.82
CA ASP A 119 17.76 -3.16 6.03
C ASP A 119 18.07 -1.74 6.51
N SER A 120 18.22 -0.79 5.58
CA SER A 120 18.60 0.58 5.90
C SER A 120 17.41 1.40 6.40
N THR A 121 17.63 2.22 7.42
CA THR A 121 16.57 3.08 8.02
C THR A 121 16.67 4.55 7.63
N GLU A 122 17.67 4.94 6.84
CA GLU A 122 17.91 6.33 6.45
C GLU A 122 18.29 6.43 4.96
N PHE A 123 17.62 7.35 4.25
CA PHE A 123 17.86 7.59 2.83
C PHE A 123 17.82 9.09 2.54
N ILE A 124 18.96 9.67 2.17
CA ILE A 124 19.07 11.11 1.85
C ILE A 124 18.60 11.43 0.42
N ASN A 125 18.10 12.65 0.17
CA ASN A 125 17.71 13.12 -1.17
C ASN A 125 16.61 12.28 -1.85
N THR A 126 15.40 12.26 -1.26
CA THR A 126 14.22 11.68 -1.89
C THR A 126 13.97 12.25 -3.28
N THR A 127 13.73 11.39 -4.28
CA THR A 127 13.43 11.80 -5.65
C THR A 127 12.01 11.48 -6.10
N TYR A 128 11.29 10.64 -5.36
CA TYR A 128 9.89 10.32 -5.65
C TYR A 128 9.12 9.88 -4.40
N GLY A 129 7.79 9.97 -4.47
CA GLY A 129 6.87 9.33 -3.52
C GLY A 129 6.21 8.13 -4.18
N HIS A 130 5.90 7.10 -3.41
CA HIS A 130 5.19 5.93 -3.92
C HIS A 130 4.26 5.32 -2.90
N CYS A 131 3.12 4.81 -3.36
CA CYS A 131 2.15 4.11 -2.53
C CYS A 131 2.30 2.61 -2.66
N LEU A 132 2.28 1.93 -1.51
CA LEU A 132 2.35 0.50 -1.38
C LEU A 132 1.51 0.04 -0.20
N ARG A 133 1.60 -1.23 0.13
CA ARG A 133 0.95 -1.78 1.31
C ARG A 133 1.83 -2.80 2.01
N TRP A 134 1.61 -2.95 3.30
CA TRP A 134 2.29 -3.93 4.14
C TRP A 134 1.31 -4.97 4.64
N ASN A 135 1.74 -6.21 4.77
CA ASN A 135 1.02 -7.24 5.52
C ASN A 135 1.99 -8.05 6.38
N TYR A 136 1.48 -8.65 7.44
CA TYR A 136 2.30 -9.43 8.35
C TYR A 136 2.87 -10.66 7.63
N SER A 137 4.19 -10.85 7.73
CA SER A 137 4.84 -12.10 7.34
C SER A 137 4.93 -13.01 8.56
N LYS A 138 4.68 -14.31 8.38
CA LYS A 138 4.67 -15.26 9.50
C LYS A 138 6.08 -15.41 10.08
N GLY A 139 6.26 -15.01 11.33
CA GLY A 139 7.56 -14.93 12.04
C GLY A 139 7.83 -13.47 12.41
N ASP A 140 7.98 -13.18 13.70
CA ASP A 140 7.91 -11.81 14.27
C ASP A 140 9.03 -10.85 13.84
N GLU A 141 9.97 -11.34 13.04
CA GLU A 141 11.15 -10.59 12.62
C GLU A 141 10.87 -9.66 11.43
N TYR A 142 9.91 -9.99 10.56
CA TYR A 142 9.69 -9.25 9.32
C TYR A 142 8.21 -8.99 9.00
N ASP A 143 7.93 -7.78 8.52
CA ASP A 143 6.73 -7.48 7.76
C ASP A 143 7.00 -7.63 6.27
N ARG A 144 5.99 -8.04 5.51
CA ARG A 144 6.09 -8.10 4.05
C ARG A 144 5.61 -6.79 3.45
N VAL A 145 6.43 -6.24 2.58
CA VAL A 145 6.10 -5.11 1.74
C VAL A 145 5.57 -5.61 0.39
N VAL A 146 4.45 -5.05 -0.04
CA VAL A 146 3.80 -5.39 -1.31
C VAL A 146 3.76 -4.14 -2.19
N ASP A 147 4.66 -4.11 -3.16
CA ASP A 147 4.75 -3.06 -4.17
C ASP A 147 3.96 -3.46 -5.43
N ASN A 148 3.52 -2.47 -6.21
CA ASN A 148 2.67 -2.62 -7.39
C ASN A 148 3.45 -2.43 -8.72
N TYR A 149 4.78 -2.58 -8.73
CA TYR A 149 5.67 -2.34 -9.87
C TYR A 149 6.12 -3.62 -10.62
N PRO A 150 5.36 -4.20 -11.56
CA PRO A 150 5.62 -5.53 -12.12
C PRO A 150 7.03 -5.78 -12.73
N TYR A 151 7.80 -4.74 -13.07
CA TYR A 151 9.09 -4.86 -13.77
C TYR A 151 10.35 -4.78 -12.90
N ARG A 152 10.23 -4.85 -11.57
CA ARG A 152 11.39 -4.95 -10.66
C ARG A 152 11.54 -6.36 -10.10
N ASN A 153 12.79 -6.76 -9.84
CA ASN A 153 13.13 -8.08 -9.30
C ASN A 153 12.48 -8.33 -7.92
N THR A 154 12.20 -7.29 -7.14
CA THR A 154 11.63 -7.39 -5.78
C THR A 154 10.39 -6.51 -5.58
N ASN A 155 9.24 -6.93 -6.14
CA ASN A 155 7.93 -6.33 -5.78
C ASN A 155 7.42 -6.77 -4.42
N LEU A 156 7.93 -7.89 -3.94
CA LEU A 156 7.73 -8.38 -2.61
C LEU A 156 9.10 -8.38 -1.94
N TYR A 157 9.20 -7.68 -0.83
CA TYR A 157 10.40 -7.65 -0.01
C TYR A 157 10.01 -7.63 1.46
N LEU A 158 10.98 -7.90 2.31
CA LEU A 158 10.82 -7.96 3.75
C LEU A 158 11.31 -6.67 4.39
N LEU A 159 10.70 -6.33 5.51
CA LEU A 159 11.06 -5.20 6.33
C LEU A 159 11.23 -5.70 7.77
N PRO A 160 12.43 -5.59 8.38
CA PRO A 160 12.59 -5.91 9.78
C PRO A 160 11.59 -5.13 10.64
N THR A 161 10.83 -5.81 11.50
CA THR A 161 9.80 -5.16 12.33
C THR A 161 10.40 -4.10 13.27
N ALA A 162 11.66 -4.26 13.64
CA ALA A 162 12.43 -3.30 14.44
C ALA A 162 12.70 -1.97 13.72
N ASN A 163 12.71 -1.95 12.37
CA ASN A 163 13.09 -0.79 11.59
C ASN A 163 11.99 0.28 11.47
N TRP A 164 10.75 -0.06 11.80
CA TRP A 164 9.58 0.81 11.57
C TRP A 164 9.69 2.21 12.19
N GLN A 165 10.09 2.29 13.46
CA GLN A 165 10.12 3.58 14.16
C GLN A 165 11.15 4.52 13.53
N GLU A 166 12.34 4.02 13.21
CA GLU A 166 13.39 4.82 12.59
C GLU A 166 13.04 5.18 11.14
N LEU A 167 12.44 4.28 10.36
CA LEU A 167 11.99 4.59 8.99
C LEU A 167 10.94 5.71 8.95
N VAL A 168 10.02 5.76 9.92
CA VAL A 168 9.02 6.85 10.02
C VAL A 168 9.67 8.13 10.53
N LYS A 169 10.52 8.05 11.56
CA LYS A 169 11.26 9.19 12.12
C LYS A 169 12.16 9.87 11.09
N ASN A 170 12.81 9.09 10.24
CA ASN A 170 13.68 9.57 9.17
C ASN A 170 12.91 9.97 7.89
N ASN A 171 11.56 10.01 7.95
CA ASN A 171 10.68 10.34 6.82
C ASN A 171 10.82 9.43 5.60
N VAL A 172 11.40 8.23 5.76
CA VAL A 172 11.46 7.23 4.69
C VAL A 172 10.05 6.74 4.40
N PHE A 173 9.31 6.37 5.46
CA PHE A 173 7.88 6.08 5.37
C PHE A 173 7.06 7.27 5.82
N PHE A 174 5.87 7.40 5.23
CA PHE A 174 4.91 8.41 5.67
C PHE A 174 4.46 8.14 7.11
N LYS A 175 4.00 9.18 7.80
CA LYS A 175 3.56 9.08 9.20
C LYS A 175 2.27 8.27 9.37
N PHE A 176 1.42 8.26 8.34
CA PHE A 176 0.09 7.67 8.41
C PHE A 176 -0.11 6.62 7.32
N GLY A 177 -0.81 5.56 7.68
CA GLY A 177 -1.36 4.57 6.77
C GLY A 177 -2.85 4.35 7.02
N TYR A 178 -3.45 3.46 6.24
CA TYR A 178 -4.88 3.18 6.26
C TYR A 178 -5.13 1.68 6.19
N ILE A 179 -6.15 1.20 6.88
CA ILE A 179 -6.66 -0.18 6.76
C ILE A 179 -8.13 -0.16 6.39
N TYR A 180 -8.61 -1.24 5.79
CA TYR A 180 -10.04 -1.50 5.67
C TYR A 180 -10.53 -2.37 6.82
N LEU A 181 -11.76 -2.11 7.27
CA LEU A 181 -12.48 -2.85 8.28
C LEU A 181 -13.85 -3.24 7.72
N ILE A 182 -14.25 -4.50 7.86
CA ILE A 182 -15.59 -4.94 7.45
C ILE A 182 -16.64 -4.17 8.25
N LYS A 183 -17.66 -3.64 7.57
CA LYS A 183 -18.82 -3.07 8.24
C LYS A 183 -19.61 -4.20 8.88
N ASN A 184 -19.74 -4.19 10.20
CA ASN A 184 -20.72 -5.03 10.87
C ASN A 184 -22.12 -4.51 10.51
N ALA A 185 -23.01 -5.43 10.13
CA ALA A 185 -24.41 -5.15 9.86
C ALA A 185 -25.15 -4.71 11.14
#